data_AF-A0A0S4QT10-F1
#
_entry.id   AF-A0A0S4QT10-F1
#
_cell.length_a   1.000
_cell.length_b   1.000
_cell.length_c   1.000
_cell.angle_alpha   90.00
_cell.angle_beta   90.00
_cell.angle_gamma   90.00
#
_symmetry.space_group_name_H-M   'P 1'
#
loop_
_entity.id
_entity.type
_entity.pdbx_description
1 polymer ?
#
loop_
_entity_poly.entity_id
_entity_poly.type
_entity_poly.pdbx_seq_one_letter_code
_entity_poly.pdbx_strand_id
1 'polypeptide(L)'
;MEVLAAGTRPAGYGQTLAAMEAVTAVSRTCRGPAGCLPRAVATALFCRVSGRWPTWRTGVRVAGSFAAHAWVEADGLTVGESFPPDAFRPVITVRSRPRGRVRSR
;
A
#
# COMPACT_ATOMS: atom_id res chain seq x y z
N MET A 1 -1.13 -9.88 -5.49
CA MET A 1 -1.18 -9.18 -4.19
C MET A 1 -2.15 -9.84 -3.21
N GLU A 2 -3.33 -10.31 -3.63
CA GLU A 2 -4.32 -10.92 -2.72
C GLU A 2 -3.80 -12.12 -1.90
N VAL A 3 -3.08 -13.05 -2.54
CA VAL A 3 -2.44 -14.19 -1.84
C VAL A 3 -1.45 -13.73 -0.78
N LEU A 4 -0.74 -12.62 -1.05
CA LEU A 4 0.25 -12.07 -0.12
C LEU A 4 -0.43 -11.37 1.07
N ALA A 5 -1.58 -10.74 0.84
CA ALA A 5 -2.36 -10.08 1.89
C ALA A 5 -3.06 -11.08 2.83
N ALA A 6 -3.29 -12.31 2.38
CA ALA A 6 -3.96 -13.33 3.16
C ALA A 6 -3.17 -13.71 4.42
N GLY A 7 -3.90 -13.84 5.53
CA GLY A 7 -3.41 -14.21 6.85
C GLY A 7 -2.60 -13.14 7.59
N THR A 8 -2.53 -11.93 7.06
CA THR A 8 -1.86 -10.80 7.71
C THR A 8 -2.79 -10.05 8.66
N ARG A 9 -2.22 -9.18 9.51
CA ARG A 9 -2.98 -8.14 10.21
C ARG A 9 -2.83 -6.79 9.49
N PRO A 10 -3.76 -5.83 9.66
CA PRO A 10 -3.55 -4.48 9.16
C PRO A 10 -2.22 -3.88 9.66
N ALA A 11 -1.51 -3.22 8.75
CA ALA A 11 -0.34 -2.40 9.08
C ALA A 11 -0.79 -1.02 9.60
N GLY A 12 -0.02 -0.46 10.53
CA GLY A 12 -0.19 0.92 10.98
C GLY A 12 0.61 1.91 10.13
N TYR A 13 0.29 3.20 10.25
CA TYR A 13 0.87 4.28 9.45
C TYR A 13 2.38 4.36 9.60
N GLY A 14 2.89 4.52 10.83
CA GLY A 14 4.32 4.70 11.06
C GLY A 14 5.16 3.53 10.55
N GLN A 15 4.67 2.30 10.72
CA GLN A 15 5.33 1.11 10.16
C GLN A 15 5.35 1.12 8.63
N THR A 16 4.24 1.51 8.00
CA THR A 16 4.12 1.55 6.54
C THR A 16 5.00 2.65 5.95
N LEU A 17 5.09 3.80 6.62
CA LEU A 17 5.95 4.91 6.22
C LEU A 17 7.42 4.50 6.29
N ALA A 18 7.86 3.92 7.41
CA ALA A 18 9.23 3.42 7.56
C ALA A 18 9.59 2.38 6.49
N ALA A 19 8.65 1.50 6.12
CA ALA A 19 8.84 0.56 5.02
C ALA A 19 9.00 1.27 3.66
N MET A 20 8.20 2.31 3.39
CA MET A 20 8.30 3.11 2.16
C MET A 20 9.63 3.87 2.09
N GLU A 21 10.05 4.48 3.20
CA GLU A 21 11.32 5.18 3.32
C GLU A 21 12.51 4.24 3.11
N ALA A 22 12.49 3.05 3.72
CA ALA A 22 13.53 2.03 3.51
C ALA A 22 13.62 1.59 2.04
N VAL A 23 12.48 1.31 1.40
CA VAL A 23 12.41 0.93 -0.02
C VAL A 23 12.95 2.03 -0.93
N THR A 24 12.53 3.28 -0.70
CA THR A 24 12.96 4.41 -1.54
C THR A 24 14.42 4.77 -1.30
N ALA A 25 14.94 4.58 -0.08
CA ALA A 25 16.34 4.79 0.27
C ALA A 25 17.28 3.91 -0.59
N VAL A 26 16.89 2.67 -0.88
CA VAL A 26 17.75 1.69 -1.56
C VAL A 26 17.41 1.47 -3.04
N SER A 27 16.27 1.99 -3.52
CA SER A 27 15.81 1.78 -4.91
C SER A 27 15.57 3.10 -5.64
N ARG A 28 16.42 3.38 -6.64
CA ARG A 28 16.23 4.52 -7.56
C ARG A 28 14.89 4.44 -8.31
N THR A 29 14.48 3.24 -8.71
CA THR A 29 13.20 2.99 -9.38
C THR A 29 12.02 3.38 -8.49
N CYS A 30 12.04 3.01 -7.20
CA CYS A 30 10.96 3.34 -6.28
C CYS A 30 10.96 4.83 -5.90
N ARG A 31 12.12 5.49 -5.90
CA ARG A 31 12.27 6.92 -5.61
C ARG A 31 11.78 7.83 -6.74
N GLY A 32 11.80 7.35 -7.99
CA GLY A 32 11.45 8.16 -9.15
C GLY A 32 9.97 8.58 -9.19
N PRO A 33 9.64 9.71 -9.86
CA PRO A 33 8.26 10.21 -9.96
C PRO A 33 7.32 9.23 -10.69
N ALA A 34 7.83 8.46 -11.65
CA ALA A 34 7.08 7.40 -12.33
C ALA A 34 7.08 6.06 -11.57
N GLY A 35 7.72 6.00 -10.41
CA GLY A 35 7.96 4.77 -9.63
C GLY A 35 6.82 4.37 -8.69
N CYS A 36 5.63 4.96 -8.81
CA CYS A 36 4.53 4.74 -7.86
C CYS A 36 4.15 3.26 -7.72
N LEU A 37 4.04 2.51 -8.82
CA LEU A 37 3.70 1.09 -8.80
C LEU A 37 4.75 0.23 -8.07
N PRO A 38 6.03 0.21 -8.48
CA PRO A 38 7.04 -0.59 -7.79
C PRO A 38 7.22 -0.15 -6.32
N ARG A 39 7.12 1.15 -6.02
CA ARG A 39 7.19 1.67 -4.65
C ARG A 39 6.06 1.14 -3.77
N ALA A 40 4.81 1.24 -4.22
CA ALA A 40 3.65 0.75 -3.46
C ALA A 40 3.72 -0.77 -3.25
N VAL A 41 4.11 -1.53 -4.28
CA VAL A 41 4.28 -2.99 -4.19
C VAL A 41 5.39 -3.36 -3.21
N ALA A 42 6.58 -2.78 -3.36
CA ALA A 42 7.71 -3.07 -2.49
C ALA A 42 7.42 -2.68 -1.03
N THR A 43 6.74 -1.56 -0.79
CA THR A 43 6.31 -1.14 0.55
C THR A 43 5.36 -2.16 1.19
N ALA A 44 4.36 -2.63 0.44
CA ALA A 44 3.43 -3.66 0.93
C ALA A 44 4.13 -5.00 1.21
N LEU A 45 5.06 -5.41 0.33
CA LEU A 45 5.87 -6.61 0.52
C LEU A 45 6.80 -6.51 1.74
N PHE A 46 7.41 -5.34 1.97
CA PHE A 46 8.24 -5.12 3.14
C PHE A 46 7.42 -5.22 4.43
N CYS A 47 6.23 -4.61 4.47
CA CYS A 47 5.29 -4.78 5.58
C CYS A 47 4.92 -6.26 5.79
N ARG A 48 4.74 -7.01 4.69
CA ARG A 48 4.36 -8.44 4.72
C ARG A 48 5.38 -9.32 5.44
N VAL A 49 6.67 -8.97 5.40
CA VAL A 49 7.73 -9.68 6.15
C VAL A 49 7.43 -9.69 7.65
N SER A 50 6.84 -8.61 8.18
CA SER A 50 6.42 -8.51 9.60
C SER A 50 5.03 -9.08 9.91
N GLY A 51 4.40 -9.79 8.96
CA GLY A 51 3.03 -10.31 9.10
C GLY A 51 1.94 -9.23 9.06
N ARG A 52 2.28 -8.04 8.57
CA ARG A 52 1.40 -6.87 8.46
C ARG A 52 1.11 -6.57 6.99
N TRP A 53 -0.02 -5.96 6.70
CA TRP A 53 -0.38 -5.56 5.34
C TRP A 53 -1.08 -4.20 5.34
N PRO A 54 -0.52 -3.17 4.68
CA PRO A 54 -1.24 -1.94 4.43
C PRO A 54 -2.33 -2.18 3.37
N THR A 55 -3.36 -1.34 3.31
CA THR A 55 -4.27 -1.39 2.17
C THR A 55 -3.52 -0.93 0.92
N TRP A 56 -3.27 -1.83 -0.02
CA TRP A 56 -2.60 -1.52 -1.28
C TRP A 56 -3.64 -1.17 -2.34
N ARG A 57 -3.44 -0.09 -3.09
CA ARG A 57 -4.38 0.37 -4.10
C ARG A 57 -3.70 0.75 -5.41
N THR A 58 -4.45 0.58 -6.50
CA THR A 58 -4.23 1.29 -7.76
C THR A 58 -5.49 2.04 -8.14
N GLY A 59 -5.34 3.11 -8.89
CA GLY A 59 -6.45 3.97 -9.28
C GLY A 59 -6.11 4.92 -10.40
N VAL A 60 -7.11 5.70 -10.79
CA VAL A 60 -7.04 6.67 -11.89
C VAL A 60 -7.47 8.04 -11.40
N ARG A 61 -6.82 9.08 -11.92
CA ARG A 61 -7.10 10.46 -11.52
C ARG A 61 -8.56 10.84 -11.82
N VAL A 62 -9.22 11.50 -10.87
CA VAL A 62 -10.66 11.83 -10.95
C VAL A 62 -10.95 12.99 -11.90
N ALA A 63 -10.06 13.99 -11.96
CA ALA A 63 -10.24 15.18 -12.78
C ALA A 63 -8.98 15.54 -13.59
N GLY A 64 -9.18 16.04 -14.80
CA GLY A 64 -8.10 16.41 -15.73
C GLY A 64 -7.68 15.25 -16.63
N SER A 65 -6.41 15.25 -17.08
CA SER A 65 -5.91 14.20 -17.97
C SER A 65 -5.81 12.84 -17.27
N PHE A 66 -5.98 11.76 -18.03
CA PHE A 66 -5.82 10.43 -17.48
C PHE A 66 -4.43 10.25 -16.87
N ALA A 67 -4.38 9.75 -15.64
CA ALA A 67 -3.15 9.33 -14.98
C ALA A 67 -3.46 8.15 -14.06
N ALA A 68 -2.71 7.06 -14.22
CA ALA A 68 -2.76 5.93 -13.31
C ALA A 68 -1.81 6.17 -12.12
N HIS A 69 -2.18 5.68 -10.95
CA HIS A 69 -1.37 5.78 -9.75
C HIS A 69 -1.54 4.55 -8.87
N ALA A 70 -0.53 4.28 -8.03
CA ALA A 70 -0.52 3.20 -7.07
C ALA A 70 0.04 3.71 -5.75
N TRP A 71 -0.63 3.36 -4.65
CA TRP A 71 -0.29 3.84 -3.31
C TRP A 71 -0.64 2.81 -2.24
N VAL A 72 -0.25 3.10 -1.01
CA VAL A 72 -0.62 2.32 0.18
C VAL A 72 -1.31 3.23 1.20
N GLU A 73 -2.27 2.66 1.91
CA GLU A 73 -2.99 3.30 3.00
C GLU A 73 -2.85 2.47 4.29
N ALA A 74 -2.72 3.17 5.40
CA ALA A 74 -2.68 2.57 6.73
C ALA A 74 -3.35 3.54 7.72
N ASP A 75 -4.07 3.00 8.69
CA ASP A 75 -4.86 3.78 9.64
C ASP A 75 -5.82 4.80 8.97
N GLY A 76 -6.34 4.45 7.79
CA GLY A 76 -7.26 5.30 7.03
C GLY A 76 -6.59 6.44 6.25
N LEU A 77 -5.27 6.53 6.25
CA LEU A 77 -4.50 7.61 5.62
C LEU A 77 -3.62 7.09 4.49
N THR A 78 -3.50 7.87 3.42
CA THR A 78 -2.46 7.66 2.40
C THR A 78 -1.09 7.86 3.03
N VAL A 79 -0.18 6.91 2.82
CA VAL A 79 1.13 6.92 3.45
C VAL A 79 2.17 7.52 2.49
N GLY A 80 2.91 8.53 2.95
CA GLY A 80 4.09 9.06 2.25
C GLY A 80 3.82 9.79 0.93
N GLU A 81 2.58 10.21 0.68
CA GLU A 81 2.18 10.92 -0.53
C GLU A 81 1.44 12.21 -0.17
N SER A 82 1.49 13.21 -1.06
CA SER A 82 0.96 14.56 -0.80
C SER A 82 -0.24 14.95 -1.67
N PHE A 83 -0.95 13.97 -2.26
CA PHE A 83 -2.16 14.25 -3.04
C PHE A 83 -3.42 14.26 -2.16
N PRO A 84 -4.47 15.04 -2.52
CA PRO A 84 -5.75 15.04 -1.81
C PRO A 84 -6.41 13.64 -1.73
N PRO A 85 -7.12 13.29 -0.64
CA PRO A 85 -7.70 11.95 -0.45
C PRO A 85 -8.59 11.41 -1.58
N ASP A 86 -9.16 12.28 -2.41
CA ASP A 86 -10.07 11.99 -3.51
C ASP A 86 -9.46 12.25 -4.90
N ALA A 87 -8.16 12.55 -4.98
CA ALA A 87 -7.48 12.82 -6.24
C ALA A 87 -7.50 11.62 -7.21
N PHE A 88 -7.56 10.40 -6.68
CA PHE A 88 -7.60 9.15 -7.44
C PHE A 88 -8.80 8.29 -7.03
N ARG A 89 -9.55 7.80 -8.02
CA ARG A 89 -10.56 6.77 -7.83
C ARG A 89 -9.89 5.39 -7.82
N PRO A 90 -10.00 4.61 -6.73
CA PRO A 90 -9.45 3.26 -6.70
C PRO A 90 -10.12 2.36 -7.75
N VAL A 91 -9.30 1.57 -8.44
CA VAL A 91 -9.70 0.52 -9.39
C VAL A 91 -9.42 -0.86 -8.79
N ILE A 92 -8.24 -1.04 -8.19
CA ILE A 92 -7.88 -2.27 -7.46
C ILE A 92 -7.60 -1.90 -6.01
N THR A 93 -8.14 -2.67 -5.08
CA THR A 93 -7.89 -2.52 -3.64
C THR A 93 -7.63 -3.88 -3.03
N VAL A 94 -6.49 -4.02 -2.34
CA VAL A 94 -6.07 -5.25 -1.68
C VAL A 94 -5.83 -4.97 -0.21
N ARG A 95 -6.72 -5.49 0.64
CA ARG A 95 -6.70 -5.29 2.10
C ARG A 95 -6.15 -6.51 2.80
N SER A 96 -5.66 -6.29 4.02
CA SER A 96 -5.31 -7.38 4.93
C SER A 96 -6.51 -8.29 5.15
N ARG A 97 -6.31 -9.62 5.10
CA ARG A 97 -7.32 -10.61 5.46
C ARG A 97 -6.80 -11.49 6.59
N PRO A 98 -7.06 -11.15 7.86
CA PRO A 98 -6.64 -11.96 9.00
C PRO A 98 -7.18 -13.39 8.89
N ARG A 99 -6.38 -14.39 9.30
CA ARG A 99 -6.92 -15.75 9.45
C ARG A 99 -8.02 -15.71 10.50
N GLY A 100 -9.19 -16.24 10.17
CA GLY A 100 -10.25 -16.42 11.16
C GLY A 100 -9.72 -17.26 12.33
N ARG A 101 -10.04 -16.88 13.56
CA ARG A 101 -9.76 -17.73 14.72
C ARG A 101 -10.56 -19.03 14.53
N VAL A 102 -9.87 -20.17 14.45
CA VAL A 102 -10.52 -21.46 14.70
C VAL A 102 -11.00 -21.40 16.15
N ARG A 103 -12.32 -21.40 16.35
CA ARG A 103 -12.89 -21.52 17.70
C ARG A 103 -12.54 -22.93 18.19
N SER A 104 -11.68 -23.05 19.19
CA SER A 104 -11.56 -24.27 19.98
C SER A 104 -12.90 -24.50 20.68
N ARG A 105 -13.54 -25.63 20.39
CA ARG A 105 -14.64 -26.16 21.21
C ARG A 105 -14.07 -26.79 22.47
#